data_AF-Q18572-F1
#
_entry.id   AF-Q18572-F1
#
_cell.length_a   1.000
_cell.length_b   1.000
_cell.length_c   1.000
_cell.angle_alpha   90.00
_cell.angle_beta   90.00
_cell.angle_gamma   90.00
#
_symmetry.space_group_name_H-M   'P 1'
#
loop_
_entity.id
_entity.type
_entity.pdbx_description
1 polymer ?
#
loop_
_entity_poly.entity_id
_entity_poly.type
_entity_poly.pdbx_seq_one_letter_code
_entity_poly.pdbx_strand_id
1 'polypeptide(L)'
;MTSSFLYVLFTVSCLAALVSISEACFASGICGGGCPPPPPPMCSGGCGGGYSCGSYGCYRARARGSKTLSFKKPSEMNPDERFMKCCEDRNLPDSCLSKCSYRSYTKSALQSMYFKQDSCPMQAAADIQFCAAQGKDHTACCARNAVGTTLAGNKCFTFCDQRPGNVTQLDMSYLACYDRFENMKACFYQKASEASDPIVSFSNDRDNNREFAVDTETAEFRRPSQEHFRAPTSPQLPQNPLFAVQNLLARTFGQ
;
A
#
# COMPACT_ATOMS: atom_id res chain seq x y z
N MET A 1 -36.47 21.57 56.09
CA MET A 1 -35.56 20.43 55.78
C MET A 1 -36.14 19.47 54.75
N THR A 2 -37.44 19.19 54.73
CA THR A 2 -38.09 18.27 53.76
C THR A 2 -37.98 18.71 52.29
N SER A 3 -38.03 20.02 52.01
CA SER A 3 -37.91 20.56 50.64
C SER A 3 -36.57 20.22 49.96
N SER A 4 -35.45 20.26 50.69
CA SER A 4 -34.13 19.92 50.15
C SER A 4 -34.01 18.44 49.79
N PHE A 5 -34.59 17.55 50.60
CA PHE A 5 -34.61 16.11 50.30
C PHE A 5 -35.43 15.80 49.05
N LEU A 6 -36.58 16.47 48.87
CA LEU A 6 -37.38 16.32 47.65
C LEU A 6 -36.63 16.79 46.41
N TYR A 7 -35.85 17.87 46.50
CA TYR A 7 -35.05 18.37 45.38
C TYR A 7 -33.93 17.41 44.98
N VAL A 8 -33.20 16.86 45.95
CA VAL A 8 -32.14 15.87 45.69
C VAL A 8 -32.71 14.58 45.09
N LEU A 9 -33.86 14.11 45.58
CA LEU A 9 -34.52 12.95 44.99
C LEU A 9 -34.98 13.22 43.55
N PHE A 10 -35.46 14.43 43.27
CA PHE A 10 -35.87 14.82 41.92
C PHE A 10 -34.68 14.90 40.96
N THR A 11 -33.54 15.47 41.38
CA THR A 11 -32.34 15.54 40.53
C THR A 11 -31.73 14.16 40.28
N VAL A 12 -31.67 13.29 41.29
CA VAL A 12 -31.19 11.91 41.11
C VAL A 12 -32.12 11.12 40.19
N SER A 13 -33.44 11.24 40.35
CA SER A 13 -34.42 10.62 39.45
C SER A 13 -34.28 11.14 38.02
N CYS A 14 -34.07 12.45 37.84
CA CYS A 14 -33.87 13.06 36.54
C CYS A 14 -32.58 12.58 35.86
N LEU A 15 -31.47 12.50 36.61
CA LEU A 15 -30.21 11.94 36.11
C LEU A 15 -30.33 10.46 35.74
N ALA A 16 -31.02 9.66 36.56
CA ALA A 16 -31.29 8.25 36.26
C ALA A 16 -32.14 8.11 34.99
N ALA A 17 -33.15 8.96 34.79
CA ALA A 17 -33.95 8.96 33.57
C ALA A 17 -33.11 9.34 32.33
N LEU A 18 -32.17 10.29 32.44
CA LEU A 18 -31.26 10.65 31.35
C LEU A 18 -30.31 9.49 30.99
N VAL A 19 -29.82 8.74 31.98
CA VAL A 19 -29.03 7.53 31.74
C VAL A 19 -29.88 6.49 31.00
N SER A 20 -31.11 6.22 31.45
CA SER A 20 -32.01 5.28 30.76
C SER A 20 -32.38 5.73 29.35
N ILE A 21 -32.53 7.03 29.09
CA ILE A 21 -32.76 7.55 27.73
C ILE A 21 -31.50 7.38 26.88
N SER A 22 -30.31 7.61 27.43
CA SER A 22 -29.07 7.39 26.68
C SER A 22 -28.88 5.91 26.32
N GLU A 23 -29.17 4.99 27.24
CA GLU A 23 -29.16 3.55 26.99
C GLU A 23 -30.27 3.14 26.01
N ALA A 24 -31.47 3.74 26.09
CA ALA A 24 -32.53 3.52 25.13
C ALA A 24 -32.18 4.10 23.75
N CYS A 25 -31.39 5.17 23.64
CA CYS A 25 -30.84 5.64 22.36
C CYS A 25 -29.76 4.68 21.82
N PHE A 26 -29.01 3.99 22.68
CA PHE A 26 -28.09 2.93 22.25
C PHE A 26 -28.81 1.62 21.88
N ALA A 27 -29.90 1.28 22.56
CA ALA A 27 -30.64 0.03 22.37
C ALA A 27 -31.79 0.13 21.36
N SER A 28 -32.39 1.32 21.18
CA SER A 28 -33.33 1.60 20.08
C SER A 28 -32.51 1.79 18.82
N GLY A 29 -32.09 0.65 18.25
CA GLY A 29 -31.28 0.53 17.06
C GLY A 29 -31.91 1.16 15.82
N ILE A 30 -31.99 2.49 15.76
CA ILE A 30 -32.15 3.24 14.51
C ILE A 30 -30.85 3.26 13.69
N CYS A 31 -29.81 2.59 14.18
CA CYS A 31 -28.71 2.07 13.38
C CYS A 31 -28.64 0.53 13.49
N GLY A 32 -29.80 -0.13 13.35
CA GLY A 32 -29.95 -1.59 13.34
C GLY A 32 -29.73 -2.25 11.98
N GLY A 33 -29.19 -1.53 11.01
CA GLY A 33 -28.71 -2.09 9.74
C GLY A 33 -27.21 -2.26 9.83
N GLY A 34 -26.72 -3.50 9.79
CA GLY A 34 -25.29 -3.83 9.80
C GLY A 34 -24.51 -2.82 8.97
N CYS A 35 -23.47 -2.24 9.55
CA CYS A 35 -22.74 -1.12 8.96
C CYS A 35 -22.57 -1.39 7.46
N PRO A 36 -23.11 -0.53 6.58
CA PRO A 36 -22.84 -0.69 5.16
C PRO A 36 -21.32 -0.75 5.00
N PRO A 37 -20.79 -1.58 4.09
CA PRO A 37 -19.37 -1.55 3.80
C PRO A 37 -18.97 -0.09 3.59
N PRO A 38 -17.79 0.33 4.11
CA PRO A 38 -17.41 1.74 4.11
C PRO A 38 -17.68 2.31 2.72
N PRO A 39 -18.27 3.51 2.62
CA PRO A 39 -18.69 4.07 1.35
C PRO A 39 -17.52 3.96 0.37
N PRO A 40 -17.76 3.52 -0.88
CA PRO A 40 -16.71 3.48 -1.88
C PRO A 40 -16.04 4.86 -1.92
N PRO A 41 -14.72 4.90 -2.10
CA PRO A 41 -13.94 6.10 -1.88
C PRO A 41 -14.48 7.26 -2.70
N MET A 42 -14.34 8.45 -2.12
CA MET A 42 -14.86 9.72 -2.62
C MET A 42 -14.02 10.21 -3.80
N CYS A 43 -14.02 9.42 -4.87
CA CYS A 43 -13.58 9.83 -6.20
C CYS A 43 -14.74 10.43 -7.00
N SER A 44 -15.82 10.86 -6.35
CA SER A 44 -17.04 11.37 -7.00
C SER A 44 -16.78 12.57 -7.93
N GLY A 45 -15.71 13.33 -7.68
CA GLY A 45 -15.25 14.43 -8.54
C GLY A 45 -14.25 14.02 -9.63
N GLY A 46 -14.02 12.72 -9.82
CA GLY A 46 -12.94 12.21 -10.64
C GLY A 46 -11.58 12.35 -9.96
N CYS A 47 -10.58 11.64 -10.50
CA CYS A 47 -9.18 11.84 -10.15
C CYS A 47 -8.53 12.69 -11.24
N GLY A 48 -7.59 13.57 -10.88
CA GLY A 48 -6.85 14.37 -11.84
C GLY A 48 -6.09 13.50 -12.86
N GLY A 49 -5.62 14.13 -13.95
CA GLY A 49 -4.87 13.42 -15.00
C GLY A 49 -3.68 12.64 -14.44
N GLY A 50 -3.57 11.37 -14.81
CA GLY A 50 -2.53 10.47 -14.31
C GLY A 50 -2.83 9.82 -12.95
N TYR A 51 -4.02 10.03 -12.39
CA TYR A 51 -4.51 9.33 -11.20
C TYR A 51 -5.70 8.43 -11.55
N SER A 52 -5.87 7.35 -10.79
CA SER A 52 -7.00 6.43 -10.90
C SER A 52 -7.65 6.26 -9.54
N CYS A 53 -8.96 6.00 -9.53
CA CYS A 53 -9.67 5.73 -8.29
C CYS A 53 -9.36 4.30 -7.83
N GLY A 54 -8.88 4.15 -6.60
CA GLY A 54 -8.64 2.86 -5.94
C GLY A 54 -9.35 2.80 -4.60
N SER A 55 -9.13 1.75 -3.81
CA SER A 55 -9.86 1.48 -2.56
C SER A 55 -9.74 2.57 -1.48
N TYR A 56 -8.69 3.39 -1.54
CA TYR A 56 -8.40 4.43 -0.55
C TYR A 56 -8.54 5.85 -1.09
N GLY A 57 -9.02 6.00 -2.34
CA GLY A 57 -9.09 7.28 -3.05
C GLY A 57 -8.22 7.29 -4.31
N CYS A 58 -7.86 8.49 -4.75
CA CYS A 58 -7.03 8.67 -5.95
C CYS A 58 -5.58 8.26 -5.67
N TYR A 59 -5.08 7.31 -6.46
CA TYR A 59 -3.67 6.91 -6.48
C TYR A 59 -3.06 7.20 -7.84
N ARG A 60 -1.73 7.34 -7.91
CA ARG A 60 -1.04 7.61 -9.17
C ARG A 60 -1.16 6.40 -10.11
N ALA A 61 -1.80 6.59 -11.24
CA ALA A 61 -1.88 5.59 -12.29
C ALA A 61 -0.52 5.48 -13.00
N ARG A 62 0.08 4.29 -12.98
CA ARG A 62 1.31 4.02 -13.72
C ARG A 62 0.98 3.18 -14.94
N ALA A 63 1.31 3.69 -16.12
CA ALA A 63 1.26 2.89 -17.33
C ALA A 63 2.29 1.76 -17.21
N ARG A 64 1.84 0.51 -17.34
CA ARG A 64 2.73 -0.64 -17.54
C ARG A 64 3.29 -0.56 -18.97
N GLY A 65 4.29 0.29 -19.18
CA GLY A 65 4.95 0.40 -20.47
C GLY A 65 5.79 -0.85 -20.77
N SER A 66 5.83 -1.28 -22.04
CA SER A 66 6.74 -2.33 -22.53
C SER A 66 8.22 -1.89 -22.59
N LYS A 67 8.59 -0.80 -21.91
CA LYS A 67 9.93 -0.21 -22.03
C LYS A 67 10.91 -1.03 -21.21
N THR A 68 12.01 -1.39 -21.87
CA THR A 68 13.22 -2.08 -21.40
C THR A 68 13.98 -1.34 -20.28
N LEU A 69 13.27 -0.64 -19.40
CA LEU A 69 13.85 -0.14 -18.16
C LEU A 69 14.20 -1.38 -17.35
N SER A 70 15.47 -1.55 -17.04
CA SER A 70 15.97 -2.67 -16.26
C SER A 70 15.07 -2.88 -15.05
N PHE A 71 14.26 -3.94 -15.09
CA PHE A 71 13.52 -4.40 -13.92
C PHE A 71 14.58 -4.86 -12.93
N LYS A 72 15.00 -3.94 -12.07
CA LYS A 72 15.85 -4.24 -10.93
C LYS A 72 15.19 -5.39 -10.19
N LYS A 73 15.89 -6.51 -10.07
CA LYS A 73 15.29 -7.67 -9.41
C LYS A 73 15.00 -7.31 -7.95
N PRO A 74 13.99 -7.89 -7.30
CA PRO A 74 13.75 -7.66 -5.88
C PRO A 74 14.98 -7.89 -4.99
N SER A 75 15.90 -8.77 -5.39
CA SER A 75 17.18 -9.03 -4.73
C SER A 75 18.19 -7.88 -4.83
N GLU A 76 18.13 -7.08 -5.90
CA GLU A 76 19.02 -5.93 -6.09
C GLU A 76 18.48 -4.68 -5.38
N MET A 77 17.16 -4.64 -5.14
CA MET A 77 16.50 -3.50 -4.48
C MET A 77 16.96 -3.36 -3.02
N ASN A 78 17.02 -2.14 -2.51
CA ASN A 78 17.21 -1.94 -1.07
C ASN A 78 15.87 -2.18 -0.32
N PRO A 79 15.88 -2.30 1.03
CA PRO A 79 14.67 -2.55 1.80
C PRO A 79 13.54 -1.52 1.59
N ASP A 80 13.89 -0.23 1.51
CA ASP A 80 12.94 0.87 1.30
C ASP A 80 12.35 0.86 -0.11
N GLU A 81 13.15 0.54 -1.13
CA GLU A 81 12.69 0.38 -2.51
C GLU A 81 11.66 -0.75 -2.62
N ARG A 82 11.90 -1.88 -1.96
CA ARG A 82 10.93 -2.99 -1.91
C ARG A 82 9.65 -2.60 -1.18
N PHE A 83 9.77 -1.91 -0.05
CA PHE A 83 8.63 -1.45 0.73
C PHE A 83 7.80 -0.46 -0.09
N MET A 84 8.42 0.58 -0.63
CA MET A 84 7.76 1.57 -1.48
C MET A 84 7.07 0.91 -2.68
N LYS A 85 7.77 0.02 -3.39
CA LYS A 85 7.21 -0.69 -4.53
C LYS A 85 5.96 -1.50 -4.16
N CYS A 86 5.96 -2.18 -3.01
CA CYS A 86 4.78 -2.89 -2.54
C CYS A 86 3.59 -1.93 -2.30
N CYS A 87 3.82 -0.77 -1.68
CA CYS A 87 2.76 0.21 -1.47
C CYS A 87 2.17 0.74 -2.79
N GLU A 88 3.03 0.97 -3.79
CA GLU A 88 2.61 1.40 -5.12
C GLU A 88 1.80 0.31 -5.84
N ASP A 89 2.26 -0.94 -5.77
CA ASP A 89 1.57 -2.09 -6.38
C ASP A 89 0.21 -2.36 -5.72
N ARG A 90 0.01 -1.94 -4.46
CA ARG A 90 -1.28 -1.95 -3.75
C ARG A 90 -2.14 -0.71 -4.00
N ASN A 91 -1.71 0.18 -4.89
CA ASN A 91 -2.45 1.38 -5.29
C ASN A 91 -2.76 2.31 -4.10
N LEU A 92 -1.80 2.44 -3.18
CA LEU A 92 -1.92 3.39 -2.07
C LEU A 92 -1.81 4.84 -2.59
N PRO A 93 -2.59 5.78 -2.03
CA PRO A 93 -2.53 7.19 -2.41
C PRO A 93 -1.23 7.84 -1.93
N ASP A 94 -0.85 8.98 -2.52
CA ASP A 94 0.42 9.66 -2.24
C ASP A 94 0.58 10.03 -0.74
N SER A 95 -0.52 10.34 -0.05
CA SER A 95 -0.53 10.58 1.40
C SER A 95 -0.02 9.39 2.20
N CYS A 96 -0.31 8.17 1.73
CA CYS A 96 0.18 6.93 2.32
C CYS A 96 1.60 6.57 1.88
N LEU A 97 1.97 6.86 0.62
CA LEU A 97 3.33 6.59 0.11
C LEU A 97 4.41 7.32 0.92
N SER A 98 4.10 8.49 1.48
CA SER A 98 4.99 9.20 2.41
C SER A 98 5.43 8.37 3.62
N LYS A 99 4.72 7.27 3.94
CA LYS A 99 4.96 6.35 5.07
C LYS A 99 5.58 5.02 4.63
N CYS A 100 5.82 4.82 3.34
CA CYS A 100 6.31 3.55 2.79
C CYS A 100 7.85 3.49 2.73
N SER A 101 8.49 3.87 3.83
CA SER A 101 9.92 3.65 4.09
C SER A 101 10.09 3.32 5.56
N TYR A 102 11.10 2.52 5.94
CA TYR A 102 11.37 2.18 7.33
C TYR A 102 11.69 3.42 8.19
N ARG A 103 12.14 4.51 7.55
CA ARG A 103 12.36 5.81 8.20
C ARG A 103 11.05 6.55 8.51
N SER A 104 10.11 6.60 7.57
CA SER A 104 8.86 7.36 7.73
C SER A 104 7.71 6.56 8.34
N TYR A 105 7.83 5.23 8.29
CA TYR A 105 6.95 4.30 8.99
C TYR A 105 7.25 4.35 10.49
N THR A 106 6.53 5.20 11.22
CA THR A 106 6.78 5.48 12.65
C THR A 106 5.49 5.35 13.46
N LYS A 107 5.64 5.19 14.78
CA LYS A 107 4.52 5.24 15.73
C LYS A 107 3.65 6.48 15.51
N SER A 108 4.28 7.66 15.41
CA SER A 108 3.58 8.93 15.25
C SER A 108 2.80 8.98 13.93
N ALA A 109 3.38 8.51 12.82
CA ALA A 109 2.69 8.47 11.53
C ALA A 109 1.42 7.60 11.58
N LEU A 110 1.49 6.42 12.20
CA LEU A 110 0.32 5.54 12.37
C LEU A 110 -0.71 6.11 13.35
N GLN A 111 -0.26 6.75 14.43
CA GLN A 111 -1.16 7.43 15.37
C GLN A 111 -1.91 8.59 14.70
N SER A 112 -1.26 9.40 13.89
CA SER A 112 -1.91 10.48 13.14
C SER A 112 -2.95 9.94 12.17
N MET A 113 -2.68 8.82 11.50
CA MET A 113 -3.71 8.13 10.71
C MET A 113 -4.86 7.69 11.62
N TYR A 114 -4.57 7.11 12.79
CA TYR A 114 -5.55 6.53 13.70
C TYR A 114 -6.56 7.57 14.18
N PHE A 115 -6.05 8.75 14.54
CA PHE A 115 -6.86 9.88 14.97
C PHE A 115 -7.42 10.71 13.80
N LYS A 116 -7.31 10.24 12.55
CA LYS A 116 -7.74 10.93 11.33
C LYS A 116 -7.15 12.34 11.18
N GLN A 117 -5.97 12.55 11.74
CA GLN A 117 -5.17 13.78 11.61
C GLN A 117 -4.26 13.72 10.37
N ASP A 118 -4.19 12.57 9.71
CA ASP A 118 -3.44 12.34 8.48
C ASP A 118 -4.39 12.16 7.29
N SER A 119 -3.97 12.59 6.10
CA SER A 119 -4.71 12.38 4.86
C SER A 119 -4.66 10.93 4.36
N CYS A 120 -3.78 10.09 4.89
CA CYS A 120 -3.78 8.65 4.64
C CYS A 120 -4.82 7.96 5.54
N PRO A 121 -5.84 7.29 4.98
CA PRO A 121 -6.89 6.66 5.76
C PRO A 121 -6.37 5.45 6.56
N MET A 122 -6.95 5.19 7.73
CA MET A 122 -6.53 4.09 8.60
C MET A 122 -6.61 2.71 7.95
N GLN A 123 -7.55 2.51 7.05
CA GLN A 123 -7.73 1.23 6.36
C GLN A 123 -6.50 0.88 5.50
N ALA A 124 -5.69 1.87 5.09
CA ALA A 124 -4.44 1.64 4.38
C ALA A 124 -3.30 1.20 5.32
N ALA A 125 -3.42 1.38 6.63
CA ALA A 125 -2.37 0.99 7.59
C ALA A 125 -2.07 -0.51 7.53
N ALA A 126 -3.09 -1.36 7.30
CA ALA A 126 -2.92 -2.80 7.17
C ALA A 126 -2.07 -3.16 5.93
N ASP A 127 -2.29 -2.50 4.81
CA ASP A 127 -1.50 -2.69 3.59
C ASP A 127 -0.06 -2.16 3.76
N ILE A 128 0.12 -1.02 4.42
CA ILE A 128 1.45 -0.48 4.75
C ILE A 128 2.21 -1.46 5.65
N GLN A 129 1.57 -1.98 6.71
CA GLN A 129 2.14 -2.98 7.62
C GLN A 129 2.55 -4.24 6.87
N PHE A 130 1.66 -4.77 6.02
CA PHE A 130 1.94 -5.94 5.20
C PHE A 130 3.17 -5.73 4.31
N CYS A 131 3.27 -4.56 3.68
CA CYS A 131 4.41 -4.20 2.84
C CYS A 131 5.70 -4.05 3.63
N ALA A 132 5.66 -3.42 4.82
CA ALA A 132 6.82 -3.31 5.71
C ALA A 132 7.32 -4.69 6.16
N ALA A 133 6.42 -5.60 6.51
CA ALA A 133 6.75 -6.95 6.94
C ALA A 133 6.95 -7.95 5.78
N GLN A 134 6.82 -7.51 4.52
CA GLN A 134 6.97 -8.37 3.34
C GLN A 134 6.08 -9.64 3.36
N GLY A 135 4.95 -9.61 4.07
CA GLY A 135 4.07 -10.77 4.22
C GLY A 135 4.69 -11.98 4.97
N LYS A 136 5.71 -11.77 5.81
CA LYS A 136 6.44 -12.82 6.52
C LYS A 136 6.11 -12.88 8.02
N ASP A 137 6.48 -14.00 8.63
CA ASP A 137 6.39 -14.20 10.07
C ASP A 137 7.65 -13.68 10.79
N HIS A 138 7.47 -12.76 11.74
CA HIS A 138 8.52 -12.18 12.59
C HIS A 138 8.32 -12.48 14.07
N THR A 139 7.39 -13.37 14.43
CA THR A 139 7.05 -13.69 15.83
C THR A 139 8.28 -14.02 16.68
N ALA A 140 9.20 -14.84 16.16
CA ALA A 140 10.45 -15.18 16.86
C ALA A 140 11.37 -13.98 17.11
N CYS A 141 11.42 -13.00 16.19
CA CYS A 141 12.16 -11.76 16.42
C CYS A 141 11.43 -10.86 17.42
N CYS A 142 10.11 -10.71 17.26
CA CYS A 142 9.28 -9.92 18.15
C CYS A 142 9.28 -10.40 19.60
N ALA A 143 9.27 -11.73 19.80
CA ALA A 143 9.35 -12.34 21.13
C ALA A 143 10.68 -11.98 21.82
N ARG A 144 11.79 -12.06 21.10
CA ARG A 144 13.13 -11.66 21.61
C ARG A 144 13.24 -10.16 21.87
N ASN A 145 12.51 -9.33 21.12
CA ASN A 145 12.52 -7.86 21.25
C ASN A 145 11.35 -7.32 22.10
N ALA A 146 10.79 -8.16 22.98
CA ALA A 146 9.80 -7.78 23.99
C ALA A 146 8.53 -7.08 23.44
N VAL A 147 8.11 -7.43 22.22
CA VAL A 147 6.87 -6.87 21.64
C VAL A 147 5.63 -7.35 22.40
N GLY A 148 5.67 -8.56 22.95
CA GLY A 148 4.58 -9.15 23.75
C GLY A 148 4.53 -8.68 25.21
N THR A 149 5.40 -7.77 25.65
CA THR A 149 5.44 -7.31 27.06
C THR A 149 4.68 -6.00 27.29
N THR A 150 3.83 -5.59 26.35
CA THR A 150 2.98 -4.40 26.48
C THR A 150 1.74 -4.72 27.32
N LEU A 151 0.91 -3.71 27.60
CA LEU A 151 -0.38 -3.92 28.26
C LEU A 151 -1.32 -4.86 27.48
N ALA A 152 -1.20 -4.91 26.15
CA ALA A 152 -1.97 -5.84 25.31
C ALA A 152 -1.38 -7.27 25.28
N GLY A 153 -0.19 -7.47 25.86
CA GLY A 153 0.46 -8.77 25.99
C GLY A 153 0.73 -9.44 24.64
N ASN A 154 0.48 -10.75 24.58
CA ASN A 154 0.71 -11.59 23.40
C ASN A 154 -0.13 -11.20 22.17
N LYS A 155 -1.18 -10.37 22.34
CA LYS A 155 -1.96 -9.86 21.21
C LYS A 155 -1.09 -9.11 20.20
N CYS A 156 -0.02 -8.47 20.66
CA CYS A 156 0.86 -7.72 19.77
C CYS A 156 1.64 -8.60 18.78
N PHE A 157 1.79 -9.90 19.04
CA PHE A 157 2.40 -10.81 18.08
C PHE A 157 1.58 -10.99 16.81
N THR A 158 0.30 -10.62 16.80
CA THR A 158 -0.51 -10.65 15.57
C THR A 158 -0.01 -9.69 14.50
N PHE A 159 0.69 -8.61 14.88
CA PHE A 159 1.31 -7.70 13.92
C PHE A 159 2.67 -8.17 13.42
N CYS A 160 3.27 -9.13 14.12
CA CYS A 160 4.55 -9.71 13.76
C CYS A 160 4.43 -10.77 12.68
N ASP A 161 3.30 -11.48 12.65
CA ASP A 161 2.96 -12.40 11.57
C ASP A 161 2.07 -11.70 10.54
N GLN A 162 2.64 -11.42 9.37
CA GLN A 162 1.92 -10.78 8.26
C GLN A 162 1.69 -11.75 7.09
N ARG A 163 1.77 -13.07 7.33
CA ARG A 163 1.41 -14.05 6.30
C ARG A 163 -0.05 -13.86 5.85
N PRO A 164 -0.34 -13.96 4.53
CA PRO A 164 -1.70 -13.91 4.02
C PRO A 164 -2.61 -14.92 4.74
N GLY A 165 -3.79 -14.47 5.16
CA GLY A 165 -4.75 -15.28 5.93
C GLY A 165 -4.95 -14.81 7.37
N ASN A 166 -3.98 -14.07 7.93
CA ASN A 166 -4.10 -13.50 9.28
C ASN A 166 -4.37 -11.99 9.23
N VAL A 167 -5.49 -11.59 8.62
CA VAL A 167 -5.87 -10.16 8.54
C VAL A 167 -6.52 -9.74 9.86
N THR A 168 -5.77 -9.07 10.73
CA THR A 168 -6.36 -8.43 11.91
C THR A 168 -6.90 -7.05 11.57
N GLN A 169 -8.18 -6.83 11.89
CA GLN A 169 -8.75 -5.49 11.89
C GLN A 169 -8.09 -4.67 13.01
N LEU A 170 -7.49 -3.53 12.66
CA LEU A 170 -6.92 -2.61 13.64
C LEU A 170 -8.04 -1.94 14.43
N ASP A 171 -8.23 -2.36 15.68
CA ASP A 171 -9.12 -1.74 16.67
C ASP A 171 -8.32 -1.01 17.79
N MET A 172 -9.03 -0.42 18.76
CA MET A 172 -8.41 0.30 19.88
C MET A 172 -7.67 -0.58 20.87
N SER A 173 -7.97 -1.87 20.91
CA SER A 173 -7.33 -2.82 21.81
C SER A 173 -5.85 -3.05 21.45
N TYR A 174 -5.44 -2.65 20.24
CA TYR A 174 -4.07 -2.75 19.75
C TYR A 174 -3.23 -1.50 19.96
N LEU A 175 -3.80 -0.39 20.46
CA LEU A 175 -3.03 0.85 20.67
C LEU A 175 -1.85 0.65 21.62
N ALA A 176 -2.00 -0.20 22.64
CA ALA A 176 -0.91 -0.55 23.55
C ALA A 176 0.26 -1.27 22.85
N CYS A 177 0.03 -1.92 21.70
CA CYS A 177 1.10 -2.54 20.93
C CYS A 177 2.06 -1.51 20.32
N TYR A 178 1.60 -0.27 20.11
CA TYR A 178 2.43 0.78 19.54
C TYR A 178 3.55 1.26 20.48
N ASP A 179 3.53 0.91 21.76
CA ASP A 179 4.65 1.17 22.68
C ASP A 179 5.92 0.40 22.30
N ARG A 180 5.76 -0.72 21.59
CA ARG A 180 6.85 -1.54 21.05
C ARG A 180 6.91 -1.49 19.52
N PHE A 181 6.33 -0.46 18.90
CA PHE A 181 6.28 -0.34 17.45
C PHE A 181 7.67 -0.33 16.81
N GLU A 182 8.61 0.45 17.35
CA GLU A 182 9.97 0.53 16.79
C GLU A 182 10.72 -0.82 16.89
N ASN A 183 10.51 -1.58 17.97
CA ASN A 183 11.07 -2.94 18.12
C ASN A 183 10.50 -3.91 17.07
N MET A 184 9.19 -3.83 16.84
CA MET A 184 8.51 -4.61 15.80
C MET A 184 9.01 -4.23 14.40
N LYS A 185 9.11 -2.93 14.10
CA LYS A 185 9.63 -2.42 12.83
C LYS A 185 11.08 -2.83 12.59
N ALA A 186 11.92 -2.83 13.63
CA ALA A 186 13.30 -3.27 13.53
C ALA A 186 13.39 -4.75 13.07
N CYS A 187 12.50 -5.61 13.56
CA CYS A 187 12.41 -6.99 13.09
C CYS A 187 12.07 -7.10 11.60
N PHE A 188 11.19 -6.24 11.09
CA PHE A 188 10.86 -6.18 9.67
C PHE A 188 12.04 -5.72 8.85
N TYR A 189 12.71 -4.65 9.29
CA TYR A 189 13.88 -4.10 8.61
C TYR A 189 15.02 -5.11 8.52
N GLN A 190 15.31 -5.82 9.62
CA GLN A 190 16.39 -6.82 9.66
C GLN A 190 16.17 -7.92 8.59
N LYS A 191 14.98 -8.52 8.55
CA LYS A 191 14.66 -9.52 7.52
C LYS A 191 14.62 -8.93 6.12
N ALA A 192 14.22 -7.67 6.00
CA ALA A 192 14.23 -6.98 4.72
C ALA A 192 15.66 -6.69 4.24
N SER A 193 16.62 -6.39 5.11
CA SER A 193 18.02 -6.17 4.75
C SER A 193 18.75 -7.44 4.32
N GLU A 194 18.43 -8.58 4.93
CA GLU A 194 19.02 -9.89 4.56
C GLU A 194 18.77 -10.27 3.09
N ALA A 195 17.68 -9.78 2.48
CA ALA A 195 17.35 -10.04 1.08
C ALA A 195 18.09 -9.15 0.07
N SER A 196 18.80 -8.11 0.53
CA SER A 196 19.56 -7.18 -0.33
C SER A 196 21.04 -7.50 -0.44
N ASP A 197 21.58 -8.42 0.38
CA ASP A 197 23.01 -8.71 0.39
C ASP A 197 23.39 -9.69 -0.74
N PRO A 198 24.12 -9.24 -1.78
CA PRO A 198 24.45 -10.11 -2.92
C PRO A 198 25.67 -11.01 -2.69
N ILE A 199 26.29 -11.06 -1.50
CA ILE A 199 27.69 -11.54 -1.33
C ILE A 199 27.85 -12.77 -0.40
N VAL A 200 26.79 -13.44 0.05
CA VAL A 200 26.94 -14.72 0.78
C VAL A 200 26.07 -15.85 0.24
N SER A 201 26.23 -16.16 -1.04
CA SER A 201 26.13 -17.56 -1.45
C SER A 201 27.43 -18.26 -1.02
N PHE A 202 27.50 -18.73 0.23
CA PHE A 202 28.50 -19.71 0.59
C PHE A 202 28.17 -21.00 -0.15
N SER A 203 28.93 -21.27 -1.21
CA SER A 203 29.03 -22.58 -1.83
C SER A 203 29.40 -23.61 -0.75
N ASN A 204 28.40 -24.33 -0.25
CA ASN A 204 28.59 -25.60 0.42
C ASN A 204 28.05 -26.72 -0.47
N ASP A 205 28.35 -26.66 -1.77
CA ASP A 205 28.30 -27.83 -2.64
C ASP A 205 29.71 -28.42 -2.68
N ARG A 206 30.06 -29.06 -1.56
CA ARG A 206 31.12 -30.05 -1.51
C ARG A 206 30.51 -31.42 -1.78
N ASP A 207 29.89 -31.58 -2.94
CA ASP A 207 29.57 -32.87 -3.52
C ASP A 207 30.00 -32.91 -5.00
N ASN A 208 31.17 -33.52 -5.15
CA ASN A 208 31.73 -34.22 -6.29
C ASN A 208 31.03 -34.11 -7.67
N ASN A 209 31.72 -33.43 -8.59
CA ASN A 209 31.87 -33.82 -10.00
C ASN A 209 30.61 -34.03 -10.85
N ARG A 210 30.06 -32.92 -11.37
CA ARG A 210 29.62 -32.86 -12.77
C ARG A 210 30.18 -31.60 -13.41
N GLU A 211 31.33 -31.77 -14.04
CA GLU A 211 31.78 -30.96 -15.16
C GLU A 211 30.65 -30.91 -16.19
N PHE A 212 29.82 -29.87 -16.12
CA PHE A 212 28.92 -29.54 -17.22
C PHE A 212 29.69 -28.52 -18.05
N ALA A 213 30.40 -29.06 -19.04
CA ALA A 213 31.07 -28.28 -20.07
C ALA A 213 30.09 -27.24 -20.61
N VAL A 214 30.46 -25.96 -20.45
CA VAL A 214 29.82 -24.87 -21.18
C VAL A 214 30.49 -24.88 -22.54
N ASP A 215 29.90 -25.61 -23.47
CA ASP A 215 30.29 -25.60 -24.88
C ASP A 215 30.17 -24.16 -25.40
N THR A 216 31.32 -23.48 -25.44
CA THR A 216 31.48 -22.10 -25.93
C THR A 216 31.73 -22.06 -27.44
N GLU A 217 31.64 -23.19 -28.13
CA GLU A 217 31.79 -23.24 -29.59
C GLU A 217 30.44 -23.51 -30.28
N THR A 218 30.08 -22.56 -31.15
CA THR A 218 29.06 -22.64 -32.22
C THR A 218 27.60 -22.30 -31.88
N ALA A 219 27.37 -21.04 -31.50
CA ALA A 219 26.25 -20.30 -32.12
C ALA A 219 26.55 -18.81 -32.08
N GLU A 220 27.30 -18.35 -33.08
CA GLU A 220 27.29 -16.95 -33.49
C GLU A 220 25.82 -16.52 -33.60
N PHE A 221 25.33 -15.79 -32.59
CA PHE A 221 24.01 -15.19 -32.63
C PHE A 221 24.11 -14.07 -33.66
N ARG A 222 23.89 -14.45 -34.93
CA ARG A 222 23.83 -13.59 -36.10
C ARG A 222 23.10 -12.32 -35.69
N ARG A 223 23.84 -11.22 -35.50
CA ARG A 223 23.26 -9.88 -35.42
C ARG A 223 22.37 -9.74 -36.66
N PRO A 224 21.05 -9.55 -36.52
CA PRO A 224 20.23 -9.21 -37.66
C PRO A 224 20.80 -7.91 -38.21
N SER A 225 21.31 -7.98 -39.44
CA SER A 225 21.69 -6.81 -40.23
C SER A 225 20.54 -5.80 -40.17
N GLN A 226 20.85 -4.57 -39.78
CA GLN A 226 19.92 -3.44 -39.58
C GLN A 226 19.13 -3.00 -40.83
N GLU A 227 19.12 -3.80 -41.89
CA GLU A 227 18.39 -3.48 -43.10
C GLU A 227 17.01 -4.13 -43.04
N HIS A 228 15.98 -3.29 -42.90
CA HIS A 228 14.53 -3.52 -43.09
C HIS A 228 13.60 -3.27 -41.91
N PHE A 229 14.03 -2.58 -40.84
CA PHE A 229 13.07 -1.83 -40.01
C PHE A 229 12.86 -0.43 -40.60
N ARG A 230 12.19 -0.37 -41.76
CA ARG A 230 11.63 0.90 -42.25
C ARG A 230 10.41 1.21 -41.40
N ALA A 231 10.57 2.12 -40.44
CA ALA A 231 9.44 2.71 -39.73
C ALA A 231 8.42 3.24 -40.76
N PRO A 232 7.11 3.06 -40.54
CA PRO A 232 6.11 3.61 -41.43
C PRO A 232 6.30 5.13 -41.51
N THR A 233 6.53 5.63 -42.72
CA THR A 233 6.61 7.05 -43.01
C THR A 233 5.30 7.68 -42.56
N SER A 234 5.35 8.47 -41.48
CA SER A 234 4.22 9.30 -41.08
C SER A 234 3.88 10.22 -42.25
N PRO A 235 2.59 10.40 -42.63
CA PRO A 235 2.22 11.18 -43.80
C PRO A 235 2.80 12.58 -43.71
N GLN A 236 3.64 12.96 -44.69
CA GLN A 236 4.08 14.34 -44.81
C GLN A 236 2.85 15.20 -45.10
N LEU A 237 2.49 16.01 -44.11
CA LEU A 237 1.46 17.03 -44.24
C LEU A 237 1.89 17.99 -45.37
N PRO A 238 1.07 18.24 -46.40
CA PRO A 238 1.49 19.00 -47.56
C PRO A 238 1.94 20.41 -47.17
N GLN A 239 3.10 20.82 -47.67
CA GLN A 239 3.77 22.10 -47.35
C GLN A 239 2.95 23.35 -47.73
N ASN A 240 1.86 23.19 -48.48
CA ASN A 240 0.97 24.28 -48.78
C ASN A 240 -0.49 23.79 -48.81
N PRO A 241 -1.26 23.95 -47.70
CA PRO A 241 -2.62 23.44 -47.59
C PRO A 241 -3.58 24.07 -48.62
N LEU A 242 -3.25 25.27 -49.12
CA LEU A 242 -4.08 26.01 -50.06
C LEU A 242 -4.17 25.32 -51.43
N PHE A 243 -3.07 24.72 -51.90
CA PHE A 243 -3.04 23.99 -53.17
C PHE A 243 -3.81 22.66 -53.11
N ALA A 244 -3.81 22.00 -51.94
CA ALA A 244 -4.58 20.77 -51.73
C ALA A 244 -6.09 21.01 -51.78
N VAL A 245 -6.55 22.13 -51.20
CA VAL A 245 -7.96 22.55 -51.24
C VAL A 245 -8.37 22.92 -52.67
N GLN A 246 -7.54 23.65 -53.42
CA GLN A 246 -7.83 24.00 -54.82
C GLN A 246 -7.96 22.76 -55.73
N ASN A 247 -7.08 21.76 -55.57
CA ASN A 247 -7.18 20.52 -56.34
C ASN A 247 -8.40 19.67 -55.97
N LEU A 248 -8.80 19.66 -54.69
CA LEU A 248 -10.01 18.98 -54.24
C LEU A 248 -11.27 19.65 -54.79
N LEU A 249 -11.31 20.99 -54.78
CA LEU A 249 -12.40 21.77 -55.37
C LEU A 249 -12.48 21.59 -56.89
N ALA A 250 -11.35 21.56 -57.58
CA ALA A 250 -11.31 21.29 -59.03
C ALA A 250 -11.83 19.89 -59.37
N ARG A 251 -11.54 18.88 -58.53
CA ARG A 251 -12.03 17.50 -58.71
C ARG A 251 -13.50 17.31 -58.38
N THR A 252 -14.06 18.15 -57.51
CA THR A 252 -15.47 18.07 -57.10
C THR A 252 -16.41 18.88 -57.99
N PHE A 253 -15.92 19.93 -58.66
CA PHE A 253 -16.77 20.88 -59.40
C PHE A 253 -16.23 21.33 -60.78
N GLY A 254 -15.26 20.64 -61.38
CA GLY A 254 -14.61 21.06 -62.63
C GLY A 254 -14.82 20.14 -63.84
N GLN A 255 -15.69 20.62 -64.74
CA GLN A 255 -15.82 20.39 -66.20
C GLN A 255 -15.91 18.98 -66.77
#